data_AF-A0A2P6P585-F1
#
_entry.id   AF-A0A2P6P585-F1
#
_cell.length_a   1.000
_cell.length_b   1.000
_cell.length_c   1.000
_cell.angle_alpha   90.00
_cell.angle_beta   90.00
_cell.angle_gamma   90.00
#
_symmetry.space_group_name_H-M   'P 1'
#
loop_
_entity.id
_entity.type
_entity.pdbx_description
1 polymer ?
#
loop_
_entity_poly.entity_id
_entity_poly.type
_entity_poly.pdbx_seq_one_letter_code
_entity_poly.pdbx_strand_id
1 'polypeptide(L)' 'MKQAEGSIYIFSYPQGLQKLLEFMKQNYQSPKIYITENGITEAKNVTLGLDVVLKDPHRIECILRHLYRIKMAMKQVIH' A
#
# COMPACT_ATOMS: atom_id res chain seq x y z
N MET A 1 -0.66 9.55 -6.69
CA MET A 1 0.50 9.11 -5.87
C MET A 1 0.69 10.16 -4.78
N LYS A 2 0.98 9.77 -3.54
CA LYS A 2 1.20 10.69 -2.42
C LYS A 2 2.52 10.35 -1.72
N GLN A 3 3.41 11.32 -1.52
CA GLN A 3 4.66 11.09 -0.80
C GLN A 3 4.39 10.87 0.69
N ALA A 4 5.13 9.96 1.31
CA ALA A 4 5.11 9.75 2.75
C ALA A 4 5.82 10.90 3.47
N GLU A 5 5.25 11.39 4.57
CA GLU A 5 5.83 12.52 5.30
C GLU A 5 7.13 12.15 6.03
N GLY A 6 7.30 10.87 6.39
CA GLY A 6 8.49 10.36 7.09
C GLY A 6 9.59 9.81 6.18
N SER A 7 9.46 9.87 4.85
CA SER A 7 10.48 9.35 3.94
C SER A 7 10.35 9.96 2.53
N ILE A 8 11.46 10.46 2.01
CA ILE A 8 11.54 10.96 0.62
C ILE A 8 11.51 9.84 -0.43
N TYR A 9 11.69 8.59 -0.01
CA TYR A 9 11.74 7.43 -0.91
C TYR A 9 10.39 6.72 -1.04
N ILE A 10 9.44 6.98 -0.12
CA ILE A 10 8.19 6.25 -0.07
C ILE A 10 7.07 7.10 -0.68
N PHE A 11 6.47 6.57 -1.74
CA PHE A 11 5.29 7.15 -2.38
C PHE A 11 4.14 6.15 -2.38
N SER A 12 3.03 6.51 -1.75
CA SER A 12 1.80 5.73 -1.77
C SER A 12 1.14 5.81 -3.14
N TYR A 13 1.07 4.67 -3.82
CA TYR A 13 0.40 4.52 -5.10
C TYR A 13 -0.37 3.18 -5.16
N PRO A 14 -1.57 3.11 -4.57
CA PRO A 14 -2.33 1.86 -4.47
C PRO A 14 -2.58 1.16 -5.82
N GLN A 15 -2.84 1.94 -6.88
CA GLN A 15 -3.01 1.44 -8.25
C GLN A 15 -1.75 0.71 -8.76
N GLY A 16 -0.56 1.11 -8.33
CA GLY A 16 0.70 0.50 -8.71
C GLY A 16 0.80 -0.95 -8.22
N LEU A 17 0.35 -1.22 -6.99
CA LEU A 17 0.35 -2.57 -6.45
C LEU A 17 -0.59 -3.51 -7.23
N GLN A 18 -1.77 -3.02 -7.63
CA GLN A 18 -2.65 -3.79 -8.52
C GLN A 18 -1.94 -4.12 -9.84
N LYS A 19 -1.41 -3.11 -10.53
CA LYS A 19 -0.70 -3.29 -11.81
C LYS A 19 0.49 -4.24 -11.68
N LEU A 20 1.24 -4.17 -10.59
CA LEU A 20 2.36 -5.07 -10.32
C LEU A 20 1.89 -6.52 -10.18
N LEU A 21 0.83 -6.78 -9.41
CA LEU A 21 0.29 -8.14 -9.26
C LEU A 21 -0.22 -8.70 -10.58
N GLU A 22 -0.91 -7.88 -11.38
CA GLU A 22 -1.39 -8.25 -12.72
C GLU A 22 -0.20 -8.57 -13.65
N PHE A 23 0.83 -7.72 -13.65
CA PHE A 23 2.05 -7.92 -14.41
C PHE A 23 2.77 -9.22 -14.00
N MET A 24 2.94 -9.46 -12.70
CA MET A 24 3.58 -10.68 -12.19
C MET A 24 2.81 -11.93 -12.63
N LYS A 25 1.47 -11.86 -12.58
CA LYS A 25 0.61 -12.97 -12.97
C LYS A 25 0.74 -13.29 -14.47
N GLN A 26 0.77 -12.27 -15.32
CA GLN A 26 0.90 -12.40 -16.77
C GLN A 26 2.29 -12.86 -17.22
N ASN A 27 3.36 -12.37 -16.58
CA ASN A 27 4.73 -12.52 -17.09
C ASN A 27 5.54 -13.61 -16.38
N TYR A 28 5.05 -14.16 -15.26
CA TYR A 28 5.81 -15.14 -14.46
C TYR A 28 5.01 -16.41 -14.16
N GLN A 29 4.16 -16.85 -15.09
CA GLN A 29 3.39 -18.10 -14.97
C GLN A 29 2.44 -18.14 -13.76
N SER A 30 1.91 -16.97 -13.35
CA SER A 30 0.94 -16.86 -12.24
C SER A 30 1.36 -17.63 -10.97
N PRO A 31 2.53 -17.31 -10.38
CA PRO A 31 3.01 -18.03 -9.22
C PRO A 31 2.15 -17.68 -7.99
N LYS A 32 2.30 -18.45 -6.91
CA LYS A 32 1.72 -18.05 -5.62
C LYS A 32 2.50 -16.84 -5.07
N ILE A 33 1.82 -15.70 -4.93
CA ILE A 33 2.43 -14.44 -4.48
C ILE A 33 2.05 -14.17 -3.02
N TYR A 34 3.02 -13.74 -2.22
CA TYR A 34 2.81 -13.19 -0.88
C TYR A 34 3.27 -11.74 -0.86
N ILE A 35 2.47 -10.85 -0.29
CA ILE A 35 2.87 -9.49 0.01
C ILE A 35 3.41 -9.52 1.44
N THR A 36 4.72 -9.63 1.59
CA THR A 36 5.37 -9.69 2.90
C THR A 36 5.37 -8.33 3.59
N GLU A 37 5.41 -7.24 2.82
CA GLU A 37 5.43 -5.87 3.33
C GLU A 37 4.59 -4.93 2.47
N ASN A 38 3.75 -4.12 3.13
CA ASN A 38 3.09 -2.95 2.55
C ASN A 38 2.83 -1.96 3.69
N GLY A 39 3.36 -0.74 3.58
CA GLY A 39 3.27 0.23 4.67
C GLY A 39 3.47 1.66 4.22
N ILE A 40 3.23 2.58 5.15
CA ILE A 40 3.44 4.01 4.99
C ILE A 40 4.01 4.59 6.28
N THR A 41 4.86 5.61 6.13
CA THR A 41 5.45 6.34 7.24
C THR A 41 4.89 7.76 7.32
N GLU A 42 4.97 8.35 8.51
CA GLU A 42 4.58 9.72 8.80
C GLU A 42 5.77 10.45 9.41
N ALA A 43 5.76 11.78 9.36
CA ALA A 43 6.80 12.57 9.98
C ALA A 43 6.77 12.37 11.50
N LYS A 44 7.94 12.13 12.12
CA LYS A 44 8.03 12.04 13.57
C LYS A 44 7.79 13.42 14.17
N ASN A 45 6.68 13.59 14.88
CA ASN A 45 6.41 14.80 15.63
C ASN A 45 6.46 14.52 17.14
N VAL A 46 7.55 14.93 17.78
CA VAL A 46 7.80 14.68 19.22
C VAL A 46 7.01 15.60 20.15
N THR A 47 6.31 16.61 19.61
CA THR A 47 5.53 17.55 20.42
C THR A 47 4.07 17.12 20.60
N LEU A 48 3.60 16.13 19.83
CA LEU A 48 2.22 15.62 19.92
C LEU A 48 2.09 14.59 21.05
N GLY A 49 0.95 14.63 21.74
CA GLY A 49 0.56 13.62 22.72
C GLY A 49 0.28 12.26 22.07
N LEU A 50 0.39 11.19 22.87
CA LEU A 50 0.17 9.82 22.41
C LEU A 50 -1.26 9.63 21.85
N ASP A 51 -2.26 10.24 22.45
CA ASP A 51 -3.67 10.17 22.05
C ASP A 51 -3.92 10.76 20.65
N VAL A 52 -3.09 11.72 20.23
CA VAL A 52 -3.11 12.31 18.89
C VAL A 52 -2.38 11.41 17.91
N VAL A 53 -1.17 10.95 18.26
CA VAL A 53 -0.34 10.10 17.37
C VAL A 53 -0.99 8.74 17.10
N LEU A 54 -1.73 8.19 18.05
CA LEU A 54 -2.48 6.94 17.85
C LEU A 54 -3.65 7.08 16.87
N LYS A 55 -4.16 8.30 16.65
CA LYS A 55 -5.22 8.60 15.67
C LYS A 55 -4.57 8.89 14.32
N ASP A 56 -4.24 7.82 13.61
CA ASP A 56 -3.60 7.89 12.30
C ASP A 56 -4.57 7.49 11.16
N PRO A 57 -5.40 8.43 10.68
CA PRO A 57 -6.29 8.17 9.55
C PRO A 57 -5.53 7.96 8.24
N HIS A 58 -4.29 8.46 8.14
CA HIS A 58 -3.49 8.36 6.92
C HIS A 58 -3.02 6.93 6.66
N ARG A 59 -2.54 6.22 7.68
CA ARG A 59 -2.19 4.80 7.61
C ARG A 59 -3.42 3.94 7.40
N ILE A 60 -4.54 4.24 8.06
CA ILE A 60 -5.82 3.56 7.81
C ILE A 60 -6.21 3.68 6.33
N GLU A 61 -6.23 4.90 5.78
CA GLU A 61 -6.56 5.12 4.37
C GLU A 61 -5.58 4.39 3.44
N CYS A 62 -4.28 4.47 3.72
CA CYS A 62 -3.25 3.82 2.92
C CYS A 62 -3.48 2.30 2.86
N ILE A 63 -3.69 1.65 4.01
CA ILE A 63 -3.91 0.20 4.09
C ILE A 63 -5.20 -0.17 3.36
N LEU A 64 -6.31 0.53 3.62
CA LEU A 64 -7.61 0.23 3.00
C LEU A 64 -7.54 0.34 1.47
N ARG A 65 -6.88 1.38 0.94
CA ARG A 65 -6.75 1.57 -0.50
C ARG A 65 -5.88 0.51 -1.15
N HIS A 66 -4.80 0.06 -0.51
CA HIS A 66 -3.98 -1.03 -1.03
C HIS A 66 -4.70 -2.38 -0.96
N LEU A 67 -5.38 -2.69 0.15
CA LEU A 67 -6.19 -3.91 0.27
C LEU A 67 -7.32 -3.97 -0.77
N TYR A 68 -7.98 -2.84 -1.04
CA TYR A 68 -8.97 -2.74 -2.11
C TYR A 68 -8.36 -3.08 -3.48
N ARG A 69 -7.15 -2.57 -3.77
CA ARG A 69 -6.44 -2.80 -5.03
C ARG A 69 -5.94 -4.23 -5.17
N ILE A 70 -5.49 -4.86 -4.10
CA ILE A 70 -5.17 -6.29 -4.05
C ILE A 70 -6.43 -7.11 -4.38
N LYS A 71 -7.57 -6.81 -3.76
CA LYS A 71 -8.84 -7.47 -4.06
C LYS A 71 -9.25 -7.32 -5.53
N MET A 72 -8.99 -6.16 -6.15
CA MET A 72 -9.25 -5.95 -7.57
C MET A 72 -8.34 -6.81 -8.45
N ALA A 73 -7.04 -6.89 -8.15
CA ALA A 73 -6.11 -7.77 -8.87
C ALA A 73 -6.51 -9.25 -8.76
N MET A 74 -6.99 -9.69 -7.60
CA MET A 74 -7.45 -11.08 -7.39
C MET A 74 -8.71 -11.41 -8.20
N LYS A 75 -9.64 -10.46 -8.34
CA LYS A 75 -10.88 -10.64 -9.11
C LYS A 75 -10.66 -10.68 -10.61
N GLN A 76 -9.51 -10.21 -11.09
CA GLN A 76 -9.19 -10.21 -12.51
C GLN A 76 -8.88 -11.65 -12.95
N VAL A 77 -9.86 -12.26 -13.62
CA VAL A 77 -9.67 -13.51 -14.34
C VAL A 77 -8.82 -13.19 -15.56
N ILE A 78 -7.66 -13.84 -15.68
CA ILE A 78 -6.88 -13.76 -16.92
C ILE A 78 -7.57 -14.73 -17.88
N HIS A 79 -8.05 -14.21 -19.01
CA HIS A 79 -8.51 -15.00 -20.15
C HIS A 79 -7.32 -15.47 -20.98
#